data_AF-A0A920G0P8-F1
#
_entry.id   AF-A0A920G0P8-F1
#
_cell.length_a   1.000
_cell.length_b   1.000
_cell.length_c   1.000
_cell.angle_alpha   90.00
_cell.angle_beta   90.00
_cell.angle_gamma   90.00
#
_symmetry.space_group_name_H-M   'P 1'
#
loop_
_entity.id
_entity.type
_entity.pdbx_description
1 polymer ?
#
loop_
_entity_poly.entity_id
_entity_poly.type
_entity_poly.pdbx_seq_one_letter_code
_entity_poly.pdbx_strand_id
1 'polypeptide(L)'
;MAASVYTAMAALSLPGATFSTFTAAGDVRRGLEAAGFSVSKRAGFGSKRDALCGFIGNPTQRRRPSRLGTSIPHPENLPTQW
;
A
#
# COMPACT_ATOMS: atom_id res chain seq x y z
N MET A 1 18.59 -0.19 -22.01
CA MET A 1 18.62 0.49 -20.70
C MET A 1 17.70 -0.28 -19.76
N ALA A 2 18.24 -1.09 -18.85
CA ALA A 2 17.41 -1.80 -17.88
C ALA A 2 16.78 -0.80 -16.90
N ALA A 3 15.46 -0.89 -16.69
CA ALA A 3 14.79 -0.05 -15.70
C ALA A 3 15.23 -0.46 -14.29
N SER A 4 15.45 0.52 -13.40
CA SER A 4 15.75 0.22 -12.00
C SER A 4 14.57 -0.51 -11.35
N VAL A 5 14.85 -1.32 -10.32
CA VAL A 5 13.79 -2.01 -9.56
C VAL A 5 12.77 -1.03 -8.98
N TYR A 6 13.20 0.17 -8.59
CA TYR A 6 12.32 1.22 -8.06
C TYR A 6 11.35 1.73 -9.12
N THR A 7 11.82 1.93 -10.36
CA THR A 7 10.99 2.32 -11.49
C THR A 7 9.96 1.24 -11.83
N ALA A 8 10.36 -0.03 -11.79
CA ALA A 8 9.45 -1.15 -12.01
C ALA A 8 8.37 -1.23 -10.91
N MET A 9 8.75 -1.02 -9.64
CA MET A 9 7.80 -0.95 -8.52
C MET A 9 6.79 0.18 -8.70
N ALA A 10 7.24 1.37 -9.12
CA ALA A 10 6.36 2.50 -9.37
C ALA A 10 5.37 2.22 -10.52
N ALA A 11 5.85 1.65 -11.62
CA ALA A 11 5.02 1.32 -12.78
C ALA A 11 3.92 0.28 -12.48
N LEU A 12 4.17 -0.63 -11.54
CA LEU A 12 3.22 -1.67 -11.12
C LEU A 12 2.29 -1.20 -9.99
N SER A 13 2.50 -0.02 -9.42
CA SER A 13 1.76 0.47 -8.26
C SER A 13 0.53 1.28 -8.68
N LEU A 14 -0.61 1.00 -8.03
CA LEU A 14 -1.80 1.84 -8.14
C LEU A 14 -1.60 3.18 -7.40
N PRO A 15 -2.31 4.26 -7.78
CA PRO A 15 -2.36 5.48 -6.97
C PRO A 15 -2.81 5.17 -5.53
N GLY A 16 -2.04 5.65 -4.56
CA GLY A 16 -2.23 5.40 -3.14
C GLY A 16 -1.64 4.07 -2.63
N ALA A 17 -0.94 3.29 -3.48
CA ALA A 17 -0.23 2.09 -3.04
C ALA A 17 0.87 2.45 -2.04
N THR A 18 1.10 1.57 -1.07
CA THR A 18 2.07 1.77 0.01
C THR A 18 3.21 0.76 -0.07
N PHE A 19 4.35 1.10 0.53
CA PHE A 19 5.47 0.18 0.70
C PHE A 19 6.04 0.25 2.12
N SER A 20 6.76 -0.80 2.51
CA SER A 20 7.58 -0.83 3.71
C SER A 20 8.85 -1.64 3.42
N THR A 21 9.98 -1.21 3.97
CA THR A 21 11.25 -1.95 3.88
C THR A 21 11.97 -1.90 5.22
N PHE A 22 12.79 -2.91 5.48
CA PHE A 22 13.56 -2.96 6.71
C PHE A 22 14.68 -1.91 6.71
N THR A 23 15.23 -1.51 5.57
CA THR A 23 16.43 -0.64 5.49
C THR A 23 16.09 0.85 5.57
N ALA A 24 17.05 1.65 6.05
CA ALA A 24 17.03 3.11 6.01
C ALA A 24 18.23 3.70 5.23
N ALA A 25 18.82 2.90 4.34
CA ALA A 25 19.96 3.32 3.51
C ALA A 25 19.59 4.49 2.59
N GLY A 26 20.52 5.45 2.47
CA GLY A 26 20.32 6.67 1.69
C GLY A 26 20.10 6.40 0.20
N ASP A 27 20.76 5.41 -0.38
CA ASP A 27 20.57 5.05 -1.80
C ASP A 27 19.17 4.52 -2.07
N VAL A 28 18.63 3.71 -1.16
CA VAL A 28 17.28 3.15 -1.27
C VAL A 28 16.24 4.27 -1.19
N ARG A 29 16.40 5.19 -0.23
CA ARG A 29 15.52 6.36 -0.10
C ARG A 29 15.52 7.18 -1.40
N ARG A 30 16.70 7.55 -1.89
CA ARG A 30 16.86 8.35 -3.11
C ARG A 30 16.30 7.64 -4.34
N GLY A 31 16.52 6.32 -4.46
CA GLY A 31 15.99 5.53 -5.56
C GLY A 31 14.46 5.46 -5.58
N LEU A 32 13.83 5.31 -4.39
CA LEU A 32 12.38 5.33 -4.25
C LEU A 32 11.79 6.73 -4.50
N GLU A 33 12.40 7.79 -3.97
CA GLU A 33 12.00 9.18 -4.22
C GLU A 33 12.10 9.52 -5.72
N ALA A 34 13.20 9.13 -6.39
CA ALA A 34 13.39 9.31 -7.83
C ALA A 34 12.37 8.53 -8.68
N ALA A 35 11.85 7.41 -8.17
CA ALA A 35 10.79 6.65 -8.82
C ALA A 35 9.38 7.21 -8.56
N GLY A 36 9.24 8.27 -7.75
CA GLY A 36 7.96 8.95 -7.48
C GLY A 36 7.26 8.56 -6.18
N PHE A 37 7.91 7.77 -5.32
CA PHE A 37 7.37 7.48 -3.99
C PHE A 37 7.60 8.66 -3.04
N SER A 38 6.60 8.99 -2.24
CA SER A 38 6.75 9.78 -1.02
C SER A 38 7.30 8.88 0.08
N VAL A 39 8.51 9.15 0.55
CA VAL A 39 9.25 8.29 1.49
C VAL A 39 9.39 8.96 2.86
N SER A 40 9.08 8.20 3.91
CA SER A 40 9.22 8.60 5.31
C SER A 40 10.07 7.59 6.08
N LYS A 41 10.85 8.10 7.03
CA LYS A 41 11.56 7.28 8.01
C LYS A 41 10.63 6.95 9.17
N ARG A 42 10.70 5.72 9.66
CA ARG A 42 9.95 5.22 10.82
C ARG A 42 10.90 4.52 11.79
N ALA A 43 10.49 4.41 13.05
CA ALA A 43 11.20 3.58 14.02
C ALA A 43 11.34 2.14 13.48
N GLY A 44 12.55 1.60 13.57
CA GLY A 44 12.82 0.21 13.19
C GLY A 44 12.24 -0.77 14.20
N PHE A 45 12.28 -2.05 13.84
CA PHE A 45 11.80 -3.13 14.70
C PHE A 45 12.91 -3.61 15.67
N GLY A 46 12.56 -3.78 16.95
CA GLY A 46 13.49 -4.24 17.98
C GLY A 46 14.62 -3.24 18.22
N SER A 47 15.86 -3.72 18.14
CA SER A 47 17.06 -2.88 18.29
C SER A 47 17.36 -2.00 17.07
N LYS A 48 16.63 -2.16 15.96
CA LYS A 48 16.85 -1.37 14.76
C LYS A 48 16.32 0.04 14.94
N ARG A 49 17.20 1.03 14.73
CA ARG A 49 16.86 2.45 14.87
C ARG A 49 15.79 2.88 13.88
N ASP A 50 16.01 2.61 12.59
CA ASP A 50 15.19 3.17 11.51
C ASP A 50 14.84 2.14 10.43
N ALA A 51 13.68 2.37 9.80
CA ALA A 51 13.20 1.72 8.59
C ALA A 51 12.53 2.77 7.67
N LEU A 52 12.24 2.41 6.42
CA LEU A 52 11.53 3.29 5.47
C LEU A 52 10.14 2.73 5.15
N CYS A 53 9.19 3.65 4.99
CA CYS A 53 7.86 3.38 4.46
C CYS A 53 7.38 4.56 3.63
N GLY A 54 6.32 4.36 2.86
CA GLY A 54 5.77 5.45 2.06
C GLY A 54 4.64 5.01 1.16
N PHE A 55 4.29 5.88 0.23
CA PHE A 55 3.24 5.67 -0.76
C PHE A 55 3.57 6.35 -2.08
N ILE A 56 2.85 5.99 -3.14
CA ILE A 56 2.94 6.66 -4.46
C ILE A 56 1.57 7.22 -4.86
N GLY A 57 1.55 8.38 -5.50
CA GLY A 57 0.30 9.06 -5.89
C GLY A 57 -0.47 9.65 -4.71
N ASN A 58 -1.78 9.83 -4.87
CA ASN A 58 -2.62 10.48 -3.85
C ASN A 58 -3.18 9.47 -2.83
N PRO A 59 -2.80 9.54 -1.53
CA PRO A 59 -3.26 8.59 -0.52
C PRO A 59 -4.75 8.70 -0.20
N THR A 60 -5.42 9.81 -0.56
CA THR A 60 -6.86 9.98 -0.34
C THR A 60 -7.71 9.22 -1.36
N GLN A 61 -7.12 8.74 -2.46
CA GLN A 61 -7.84 7.99 -3.50
C GLN A 61 -8.02 6.50 -3.16
N ARG A 62 -7.67 6.08 -1.93
CA ARG A 62 -7.99 4.74 -1.45
C ARG A 62 -9.51 4.59 -1.50
N ARG A 63 -10.00 3.98 -2.59
CA ARG A 63 -11.40 3.56 -2.73
C ARG A 63 -11.65 2.78 -1.46
N ARG A 64 -12.37 3.38 -0.50
CA ARG A 64 -12.96 2.60 0.58
C ARG A 64 -13.63 1.45 -0.15
N PRO A 65 -13.39 0.18 0.22
CA PRO A 65 -14.29 -0.84 -0.26
C PRO A 65 -15.64 -0.32 0.17
N SER A 66 -16.46 0.11 -0.81
CA SER A 66 -17.87 0.33 -0.58
C SER A 66 -18.26 -0.93 0.15
N ARG A 67 -18.74 -0.78 1.39
CA ARG A 67 -19.30 -1.89 2.17
C ARG A 67 -20.35 -2.48 1.25
N LEU A 68 -19.95 -3.45 0.42
CA LEU A 68 -20.85 -4.14 -0.48
C LEU A 68 -21.87 -4.70 0.48
N GLY A 69 -23.11 -4.25 0.29
CA GLY A 69 -24.23 -4.56 1.14
C GLY A 69 -24.50 -6.06 1.06
N THR A 70 -23.71 -6.85 1.78
CA THR A 70 -24.15 -8.17 2.21
C THR A 70 -25.08 -7.92 3.40
N SER A 71 -26.25 -7.35 3.14
CA SER A 71 -27.39 -7.67 3.99
C SER A 71 -27.57 -9.18 3.84
N ILE A 72 -27.05 -9.94 4.81
CA ILE A 72 -27.42 -11.34 4.96
C ILE A 72 -28.95 -11.33 5.08
N PRO A 73 -29.71 -11.94 4.17
CA PRO A 73 -31.16 -12.01 4.35
C PRO A 73 -31.41 -12.74 5.68
N HIS A 74 -32.20 -12.13 6.55
CA HIS A 74 -32.61 -12.77 7.80
C HIS A 74 -33.38 -14.06 7.43
N PRO A 75 -33.15 -15.18 8.13
CA PRO A 75 -33.74 -16.49 7.79
C PRO A 75 -35.28 -16.50 7.68
N GLU A 76 -35.95 -15.49 8.23
CA GLU A 76 -37.41 -15.30 8.15
C GLU A 76 -37.94 -14.90 6.75
N ASN A 77 -37.08 -14.50 5.81
CA ASN A 77 -37.47 -14.12 4.45
C ASN A 77 -37.30 -15.26 3.42
N LEU A 78 -36.99 -16.47 3.88
CA LEU A 78 -36.93 -17.63 2.99
C LEU A 78 -38.36 -18.11 2.71
N PRO A 79 -38.78 -18.23 1.44
CA PRO A 79 -40.08 -18.84 1.14
C PRO A 79 -40.06 -20.28 1.64
N THR A 80 -40.93 -20.58 2.61
CA THR A 80 -41.17 -21.95 3.08
C THR A 80 -41.78 -22.75 1.93
N GLN A 81 -40.95 -23.47 1.18
CA GLN A 81 -41.37 -24.35 0.09
C GLN A 81 -40.64 -25.69 0.30
N TRP A 82 -41.37 -26.69 0.79
CA TRP A 82 -40.94 -28.09 0.87
C TRP A 82 -41.23 -28.81 -0.44
#